data_AF-A0A8J1UK03-F1
#
_entry.id   AF-A0A8J1UK03-F1
#
_cell.length_a   1.000
_cell.length_b   1.000
_cell.length_c   1.000
_cell.angle_alpha   90.00
_cell.angle_beta   90.00
_cell.angle_gamma   90.00
#
_symmetry.space_group_name_H-M   'P 1'
#
loop_
_entity.id
_entity.type
_entity.pdbx_description
1 polymer ?
#
loop_
_entity_poly.entity_id
_entity_poly.type
_entity_poly.pdbx_seq_one_letter_code
_entity_poly.pdbx_strand_id
1 'polypeptide(L)'
;MKMLLLILKHFWVRTVQFKGSTNLQFCIAMILAGQAVSASQMIVEEALLKKRGYPPLQVVGLEGTFGIIIMCAIVLPAMYFIPGSQLNGSYENSLDALYQIKNDYKLAIFCLLYLLSIAFYNYFGLAVTKSLTAVHRTLIDACRTIVVWITGLVIYYFFDKSFGEEFDSTYGLLQIDGFLFLMIGTAMYNGLMPMPWFSCCREPTEELMTIQANDGNIQEDTSAENATEKTGLIRGQRKEPIYS
;
A
#
# COMPACT_ATOMS: atom_id res chain seq x y z
N MET A 1 -3.31 2.93 -5.97
CA MET A 1 -1.93 2.61 -6.36
C MET A 1 -1.53 1.18 -6.04
N LYS A 2 -1.94 0.57 -4.91
CA LYS A 2 -1.49 -0.78 -4.50
C LYS A 2 -2.15 -1.97 -5.23
N MET A 3 -3.43 -1.86 -5.58
CA MET A 3 -4.08 -2.83 -6.48
C MET A 3 -3.69 -2.58 -7.94
N LEU A 4 -3.44 -1.33 -8.34
CA LEU A 4 -2.78 -1.02 -9.61
C LEU A 4 -1.34 -1.56 -9.62
N LEU A 5 -0.62 -1.56 -8.50
CA LEU A 5 0.70 -2.17 -8.36
C LEU A 5 0.63 -3.69 -8.35
N LEU A 6 -0.48 -4.30 -7.93
CA LEU A 6 -0.73 -5.74 -7.99
C LEU A 6 -1.21 -6.20 -9.35
N ILE A 7 -2.08 -5.43 -9.99
CA ILE A 7 -2.51 -5.65 -11.37
C ILE A 7 -1.37 -5.28 -12.30
N LEU A 8 -0.55 -4.27 -12.02
CA LEU A 8 0.73 -4.04 -12.70
C LEU A 8 1.76 -5.07 -12.27
N LYS A 9 1.82 -5.60 -11.04
CA LYS A 9 2.72 -6.73 -10.72
C LYS A 9 2.32 -7.95 -11.53
N HIS A 10 1.03 -8.24 -11.60
CA HIS A 10 0.48 -9.42 -12.25
C HIS A 10 0.46 -9.25 -13.78
N PHE A 11 0.22 -8.04 -14.29
CA PHE A 11 0.30 -7.68 -15.70
C PHE A 11 1.75 -7.53 -16.15
N TRP A 12 2.65 -7.00 -15.33
CA TRP A 12 4.09 -6.84 -15.62
C TRP A 12 4.86 -8.15 -15.45
N VAL A 13 4.55 -8.98 -14.44
CA VAL A 13 5.04 -10.38 -14.37
C VAL A 13 4.56 -11.20 -15.56
N ARG A 14 3.35 -10.92 -16.07
CA ARG A 14 2.76 -11.62 -17.22
C ARG A 14 3.20 -11.04 -18.58
N THR A 15 3.57 -9.75 -18.67
CA THR A 15 4.14 -9.12 -19.88
C THR A 15 5.65 -9.28 -19.96
N VAL A 16 6.34 -9.51 -18.83
CA VAL A 16 7.75 -9.94 -18.79
C VAL A 16 7.84 -11.46 -18.98
N GLN A 17 7.23 -11.94 -20.06
CA GLN A 17 7.58 -13.21 -20.69
C GLN A 17 8.42 -12.89 -21.94
N PHE A 18 9.52 -12.16 -21.75
CA PHE A 18 10.54 -12.03 -22.79
C PHE A 18 11.20 -13.39 -22.97
N LYS A 19 10.86 -14.05 -24.07
CA LYS A 19 11.43 -15.32 -24.50
C LYS A 19 12.91 -15.11 -24.86
N GLY A 20 13.79 -15.23 -23.88
CA GLY A 20 15.25 -15.14 -24.06
C GLY A 20 16.04 -15.24 -22.75
N SER A 21 16.97 -16.19 -22.66
CA SER A 21 17.77 -16.51 -21.47
C SER A 21 18.61 -15.35 -20.93
N THR A 22 18.93 -14.35 -21.76
CA THR A 22 19.81 -13.23 -21.41
C THR A 22 19.10 -12.10 -20.65
N ASN A 23 17.76 -12.08 -20.64
CA ASN A 23 16.98 -11.00 -20.01
C ASN A 23 16.51 -11.33 -18.58
N LEU A 24 16.59 -12.59 -18.15
CA LEU A 24 16.06 -13.04 -16.86
C LEU A 24 16.71 -12.32 -15.66
N GLN A 25 18.02 -12.11 -15.70
CA GLN A 25 18.74 -11.41 -14.62
C GLN A 25 18.29 -9.94 -14.49
N PHE A 26 18.11 -9.27 -15.63
CA PHE A 26 17.58 -7.90 -15.67
C PHE A 26 16.15 -7.86 -15.12
N CYS A 27 15.30 -8.82 -15.50
CA CYS A 27 13.94 -8.92 -14.97
C CYS A 27 13.93 -9.10 -13.45
N ILE A 28 14.74 -10.02 -12.92
CA ILE A 28 14.84 -10.25 -11.47
C ILE A 28 15.32 -8.98 -10.75
N ALA A 29 16.36 -8.31 -11.27
CA ALA A 29 16.87 -7.08 -10.69
C ALA A 29 15.80 -5.97 -10.63
N MET A 30 15.03 -5.80 -11.70
CA MET A 30 13.93 -4.84 -11.75
C MET A 30 12.79 -5.19 -10.78
N ILE A 31 12.46 -6.48 -10.60
CA ILE A 31 11.48 -6.93 -9.61
C ILE A 31 11.92 -6.56 -8.20
N LEU A 32 13.18 -6.84 -7.85
CA LEU A 32 13.73 -6.54 -6.52
C LEU A 32 13.76 -5.04 -6.26
N ALA A 33 14.20 -4.24 -7.24
CA ALA A 33 14.16 -2.78 -7.16
C ALA A 33 12.74 -2.25 -6.92
N GLY A 34 11.75 -2.78 -7.65
CA GLY A 34 10.34 -2.43 -7.45
C GLY A 34 9.81 -2.79 -6.06
N GLN A 35 10.21 -3.94 -5.50
CA GLN A 35 9.82 -4.31 -4.12
C GLN A 35 10.46 -3.38 -3.08
N ALA A 36 11.73 -3.01 -3.26
CA ALA A 36 12.42 -2.08 -2.36
C ALA A 36 11.71 -0.73 -2.31
N VAL A 37 11.39 -0.15 -3.47
CA VAL A 37 10.64 1.11 -3.56
C VAL A 37 9.26 0.99 -2.90
N SER A 38 8.54 -0.11 -3.14
CA SER A 38 7.24 -0.35 -2.52
C SER A 38 7.32 -0.45 -0.99
N ALA A 39 8.36 -1.10 -0.46
CA ALA A 39 8.57 -1.21 0.97
C ALA A 39 8.90 0.16 1.59
N SER A 40 9.78 0.95 0.95
CA SER A 40 10.09 2.31 1.38
C SER A 40 8.84 3.21 1.35
N GLN A 41 8.00 3.09 0.33
CA GLN A 41 6.74 3.83 0.21
C GLN A 41 5.81 3.55 1.39
N MET A 42 5.68 2.28 1.79
CA MET A 42 4.87 1.90 2.95
C MET A 42 5.38 2.48 4.27
N ILE A 43 6.71 2.52 4.47
CA ILE A 43 7.32 3.10 5.67
C ILE A 43 7.13 4.63 5.69
N VAL A 44 7.31 5.30 4.55
CA VAL A 44 7.10 6.74 4.43
C VAL A 44 5.62 7.09 4.66
N GLU A 45 4.68 6.33 4.11
CA GLU A 45 3.25 6.49 4.39
C GLU A 45 2.95 6.36 5.90
N GLU A 46 3.47 5.31 6.55
CA GLU A 46 3.27 5.13 7.99
C GLU A 46 3.89 6.30 8.78
N ALA A 47 5.07 6.78 8.40
CA ALA A 47 5.71 7.92 9.03
C ALA A 47 4.90 9.22 8.85
N LEU A 48 4.32 9.45 7.66
CA LEU A 48 3.47 10.62 7.41
C LEU A 48 2.18 10.56 8.23
N LEU A 49 1.59 9.38 8.38
CA LEU A 49 0.36 9.19 9.15
C LEU A 49 0.59 9.29 10.65
N LYS A 50 1.68 8.68 11.17
CA LYS A 50 1.94 8.59 12.61
C LYS A 50 2.82 9.70 13.16
N LYS A 51 3.92 10.06 12.49
CA LYS A 51 4.85 11.11 12.98
C LYS A 51 4.41 12.52 12.64
N ARG A 52 3.70 12.71 11.51
CA ARG A 52 3.21 14.02 11.07
C ARG A 52 1.71 14.21 11.27
N GLY A 53 0.98 13.16 11.67
CA GLY A 53 -0.45 13.24 12.00
C GLY A 53 -1.37 13.54 10.81
N TYR A 54 -0.89 13.42 9.57
CA TYR A 54 -1.73 13.76 8.41
C TYR A 54 -2.96 12.84 8.30
N PRO A 55 -4.12 13.38 7.90
CA PRO A 55 -5.30 12.56 7.66
C PRO A 55 -5.09 11.64 6.44
N PRO A 56 -5.50 10.35 6.50
CA PRO A 56 -5.31 9.38 5.41
C PRO A 56 -5.86 9.85 4.06
N LEU A 57 -6.97 10.59 4.08
CA LEU A 57 -7.63 11.12 2.90
C LEU A 57 -6.77 12.16 2.16
N GLN A 58 -6.00 12.98 2.89
CA GLN A 58 -5.14 13.99 2.26
C GLN A 58 -3.90 13.34 1.64
N VAL A 59 -3.31 12.36 2.32
CA VAL A 59 -2.13 11.63 1.82
C VAL A 59 -2.49 10.86 0.54
N VAL A 60 -3.59 10.11 0.53
CA VAL A 60 -4.04 9.37 -0.65
C VAL A 60 -4.45 10.28 -1.81
N GLY A 61 -5.03 11.45 -1.49
CA GLY A 61 -5.42 12.44 -2.49
C GLY A 61 -4.20 13.03 -3.21
N LEU A 62 -3.16 13.41 -2.47
CA LEU A 62 -1.91 13.91 -3.03
C LEU A 62 -1.18 12.84 -3.85
N GLU A 63 -1.11 11.60 -3.36
CA GLU A 63 -0.54 10.49 -4.12
C GLU A 63 -1.30 10.27 -5.44
N GLY A 64 -2.63 10.30 -5.39
CA GLY A 64 -3.49 10.16 -6.56
C GLY A 64 -3.29 11.30 -7.58
N THR A 65 -3.21 12.56 -7.14
CA THR A 65 -3.02 13.69 -8.04
C THR A 65 -1.65 13.70 -8.69
N PHE A 66 -0.57 13.44 -7.94
CA PHE A 66 0.77 13.29 -8.52
C PHE A 66 0.84 12.08 -9.46
N GLY A 67 0.17 10.98 -9.10
CA GLY A 67 0.06 9.80 -9.97
C GLY A 67 -0.61 10.11 -11.31
N ILE A 68 -1.72 10.86 -11.30
CA ILE A 68 -2.41 11.28 -12.53
C ILE A 68 -1.51 12.20 -13.37
N ILE A 69 -0.85 13.17 -12.75
CA ILE A 69 0.05 14.11 -13.45
C ILE A 69 1.18 13.35 -14.14
N ILE A 70 1.88 12.46 -13.42
CA ILE A 70 2.99 11.68 -13.97
C ILE A 70 2.52 10.72 -15.06
N MET A 71 1.37 10.05 -14.85
CA MET A 71 0.81 9.15 -15.85
C MET A 71 0.46 9.90 -17.14
N CYS A 72 -0.28 11.00 -17.06
CA CYS A 72 -0.70 11.77 -18.22
C CYS A 72 0.45 12.50 -18.92
N ALA A 73 1.42 13.03 -18.17
CA ALA A 73 2.50 13.85 -18.74
C ALA A 73 3.70 13.04 -19.25
N ILE A 74 3.98 11.87 -18.65
CA ILE A 74 5.21 11.11 -18.93
C ILE A 74 4.88 9.72 -19.48
N VAL A 75 4.09 8.93 -18.75
CA VAL A 75 3.92 7.50 -19.07
C VAL A 75 3.09 7.29 -20.34
N LEU A 76 1.91 7.92 -20.46
CA LEU A 76 1.06 7.76 -21.64
C LEU A 76 1.73 8.28 -22.93
N PRO A 77 2.40 9.47 -22.93
CA PRO A 77 3.15 9.91 -24.10
C PRO A 77 4.33 9.00 -24.43
N ALA A 78 5.11 8.58 -23.43
CA ALA A 78 6.25 7.68 -23.65
C ALA A 78 5.81 6.35 -24.29
N MET A 79 4.71 5.76 -23.79
CA MET A 79 4.15 4.54 -24.35
C MET A 79 3.56 4.72 -25.75
N TYR A 80 3.06 5.92 -26.07
CA TYR A 80 2.58 6.22 -27.41
C TYR A 80 3.73 6.24 -28.45
N PHE A 81 4.90 6.76 -28.08
CA PHE A 81 6.06 6.85 -28.98
C PHE A 81 6.83 5.54 -29.15
N ILE A 82 6.64 4.56 -28.27
CA ILE A 82 7.29 3.26 -28.39
C ILE A 82 6.59 2.45 -29.50
N PRO A 83 7.33 1.97 -30.52
CA PRO A 83 6.75 1.20 -31.60
C PRO A 83 6.21 -0.14 -31.08
N GLY A 84 4.99 -0.47 -31.47
CA GLY A 84 4.30 -1.68 -31.02
C GLY A 84 3.28 -2.21 -32.02
N SER A 85 2.56 -3.26 -31.61
CA SER A 85 1.69 -4.05 -32.49
C SER A 85 0.26 -3.53 -32.62
N GLN A 86 -0.10 -2.42 -31.96
CA GLN A 86 -1.46 -1.88 -32.01
C GLN A 86 -1.67 -0.95 -33.22
N LEU A 87 -2.93 -0.58 -33.48
CA LEU A 87 -3.33 0.34 -34.56
C LEU A 87 -2.46 1.61 -34.55
N ASN A 88 -1.95 2.09 -35.69
CA ASN A 88 -0.92 3.15 -35.80
C ASN A 88 0.52 2.80 -35.34
N GLY A 89 0.83 1.53 -35.08
CA GLY A 89 2.21 1.11 -34.81
C GLY A 89 2.74 1.52 -33.43
N SER A 90 1.86 1.83 -32.48
CA SER A 90 2.19 2.18 -31.09
C SER A 90 2.04 0.96 -30.17
N TYR A 91 2.76 0.95 -29.05
CA TYR A 91 2.64 -0.08 -28.01
C TYR A 91 1.37 0.09 -27.18
N GLU A 92 0.98 1.33 -26.86
CA GLU A 92 -0.27 1.64 -26.16
C GLU A 92 -0.96 2.88 -26.74
N ASN A 93 -2.11 2.67 -27.40
CA ASN A 93 -2.93 3.76 -27.91
C ASN A 93 -3.97 4.21 -26.89
N SER A 94 -3.56 5.06 -25.97
CA SER A 94 -4.46 5.62 -24.95
C SER A 94 -5.64 6.39 -25.55
N LEU A 95 -5.46 7.02 -26.71
CA LEU A 95 -6.54 7.73 -27.42
C LEU A 95 -7.62 6.78 -27.95
N ASP A 96 -7.22 5.61 -28.45
CA ASP A 96 -8.17 4.60 -28.92
C ASP A 96 -8.95 4.00 -27.74
N ALA A 97 -8.28 3.73 -26.62
CA ALA A 97 -8.93 3.29 -25.40
C ALA A 97 -9.96 4.31 -24.88
N LEU A 98 -9.65 5.61 -24.90
CA LEU A 98 -10.60 6.66 -24.54
C LEU A 98 -11.79 6.71 -25.51
N TYR A 99 -11.57 6.48 -26.80
CA TYR A 99 -12.64 6.41 -27.78
C TYR A 99 -13.57 5.23 -27.53
N GLN A 100 -13.02 4.05 -27.21
CA GLN A 100 -13.79 2.85 -26.86
C GLN A 100 -14.63 3.06 -25.58
N ILE A 101 -14.05 3.65 -24.54
CA ILE A 101 -14.76 3.96 -23.29
C ILE A 101 -15.90 4.96 -23.54
N LYS A 102 -15.69 5.96 -24.41
CA LYS A 102 -16.73 6.94 -24.75
C LYS A 102 -17.90 6.29 -25.50
N ASN A 103 -17.62 5.31 -26.37
CA ASN A 103 -18.63 4.71 -27.24
C ASN A 103 -19.46 3.63 -26.55
N ASP A 104 -18.91 2.91 -25.56
CA ASP A 104 -19.62 1.85 -24.83
C ASP A 104 -19.93 2.26 -23.38
N TYR A 105 -21.22 2.48 -23.09
CA TYR A 105 -21.69 2.87 -21.76
C TYR A 105 -21.50 1.78 -20.69
N LYS A 106 -21.54 0.49 -21.07
CA LYS A 106 -21.30 -0.61 -20.11
C LYS A 106 -19.83 -0.60 -19.68
N LEU A 107 -18.93 -0.43 -20.66
CA LEU A 107 -17.50 -0.33 -20.39
C LEU A 107 -17.17 0.89 -19.51
N ALA A 108 -17.80 2.03 -19.78
CA ALA A 108 -17.65 3.24 -18.97
C ALA A 108 -18.09 3.02 -17.51
N ILE A 109 -19.22 2.35 -17.28
CA ILE A 109 -19.70 2.02 -15.93
C ILE A 109 -18.71 1.10 -15.21
N PHE A 110 -18.23 0.04 -15.87
CA PHE A 110 -17.23 -0.86 -15.27
C PHE A 110 -15.93 -0.13 -14.93
N CYS A 111 -15.47 0.76 -15.80
CA CYS A 111 -14.30 1.59 -15.56
C CYS A 111 -14.49 2.50 -14.33
N LEU A 112 -15.67 3.15 -14.21
CA LEU A 112 -15.98 4.00 -13.07
C LEU A 112 -16.04 3.22 -11.75
N LEU A 113 -16.73 2.07 -11.74
CA LEU A 113 -16.81 1.20 -10.56
C LEU A 113 -15.43 0.70 -10.13
N TYR A 114 -14.59 0.36 -11.11
CA TYR A 114 -13.21 -0.06 -10.86
C TYR A 114 -12.36 1.07 -10.25
N LEU A 115 -12.46 2.29 -10.79
CA LEU A 115 -11.77 3.47 -10.23
C LEU A 115 -12.22 3.75 -8.79
N LEU A 116 -13.52 3.70 -8.53
CA LEU A 116 -14.08 3.92 -7.21
C LEU A 116 -13.62 2.84 -6.22
N SER A 117 -13.62 1.58 -6.64
CA SER A 117 -13.08 0.44 -5.87
C SER A 117 -11.62 0.67 -5.48
N ILE A 118 -10.77 1.08 -6.43
CA ILE A 118 -9.36 1.39 -6.15
C ILE A 118 -9.21 2.57 -5.19
N ALA A 119 -10.02 3.62 -5.34
CA ALA A 119 -9.97 4.79 -4.47
C ALA A 119 -10.29 4.40 -3.01
N PHE A 120 -11.39 3.67 -2.80
CA PHE A 120 -11.76 3.17 -1.48
C PHE A 120 -10.71 2.20 -0.93
N TYR A 121 -10.18 1.29 -1.75
CA TYR A 121 -9.11 0.38 -1.34
C TYR A 121 -7.89 1.12 -0.79
N ASN A 122 -7.44 2.19 -1.48
CA ASN A 122 -6.28 2.95 -1.02
C ASN A 122 -6.60 3.76 0.25
N TYR A 123 -7.80 4.35 0.34
CA TYR A 123 -8.24 5.07 1.54
C TYR A 123 -8.33 4.16 2.76
N PHE A 124 -9.08 3.05 2.68
CA PHE A 124 -9.22 2.10 3.78
C PHE A 124 -7.88 1.48 4.16
N GLY A 125 -7.02 1.18 3.18
CA GLY A 125 -5.68 0.69 3.45
C GLY A 125 -4.87 1.68 4.31
N LEU A 126 -4.90 2.97 3.99
CA LEU A 126 -4.21 4.01 4.77
C LEU A 126 -4.89 4.30 6.10
N ALA A 127 -6.22 4.24 6.17
CA ALA A 127 -6.96 4.36 7.42
C ALA A 127 -6.55 3.23 8.39
N VAL A 128 -6.45 2.00 7.90
CA VAL A 128 -5.94 0.87 8.69
C VAL A 128 -4.49 1.10 9.11
N THR A 129 -3.60 1.57 8.24
CA THR A 129 -2.20 1.91 8.65
C THR A 129 -2.13 3.06 9.65
N LYS A 130 -3.12 3.94 9.70
CA LYS A 130 -3.19 4.99 10.71
C LYS A 130 -3.61 4.43 12.07
N SER A 131 -4.61 3.55 12.09
CA SER A 131 -5.15 2.94 13.32
C SER A 131 -4.32 1.76 13.83
N LEU A 132 -3.60 1.08 12.95
CA LEU A 132 -2.76 -0.10 13.22
C LEU A 132 -1.34 0.13 12.71
N THR A 133 -0.46 -0.87 12.77
CA THR A 133 0.91 -0.79 12.23
C THR A 133 0.99 -1.20 10.76
N ALA A 134 2.07 -0.84 10.06
CA ALA A 134 2.33 -1.35 8.70
C ALA A 134 2.35 -2.89 8.62
N VAL A 135 2.63 -3.58 9.73
CA VAL A 135 2.57 -5.05 9.85
C VAL A 135 1.14 -5.58 9.66
N HIS A 136 0.14 -4.87 10.18
CA HIS A 136 -1.25 -5.27 9.96
C HIS A 136 -1.67 -5.08 8.50
N ARG A 137 -1.06 -4.10 7.82
CA ARG A 137 -1.27 -3.89 6.39
C ARG A 137 -0.69 -5.03 5.56
N THR A 138 0.50 -5.52 5.89
CA THR A 138 1.08 -6.68 5.19
C THR A 138 0.27 -7.94 5.44
N LEU A 139 -0.29 -8.13 6.64
CA LEU A 139 -1.24 -9.21 6.93
C LEU A 139 -2.50 -9.11 6.06
N ILE A 140 -3.10 -7.93 5.95
CA ILE A 140 -4.28 -7.70 5.09
C ILE A 140 -3.96 -7.99 3.62
N ASP A 141 -2.78 -7.58 3.15
CA ASP A 141 -2.33 -7.84 1.79
C ASP A 141 -2.15 -9.36 1.52
N ALA A 142 -1.70 -10.13 2.52
CA ALA A 142 -1.64 -11.59 2.47
C ALA A 142 -3.04 -12.21 2.42
N CYS A 143 -3.94 -11.82 3.33
CA CYS A 143 -5.32 -12.28 3.36
C CYS A 143 -6.04 -12.04 2.02
N ARG A 144 -5.86 -10.85 1.42
CA ARG A 144 -6.45 -10.54 0.12
C ARG A 144 -6.04 -11.55 -0.96
N THR A 145 -4.77 -11.94 -0.99
CA THR A 145 -4.25 -12.87 -2.00
C THR A 145 -4.91 -14.25 -1.85
N ILE A 146 -5.10 -14.70 -0.60
CA ILE A 146 -5.82 -15.94 -0.28
C ILE A 146 -7.28 -15.86 -0.73
N VAL A 147 -7.96 -14.74 -0.41
CA VAL A 147 -9.36 -14.53 -0.80
C VAL A 147 -9.55 -14.53 -2.31
N VAL A 148 -8.63 -13.89 -3.07
CA VAL A 148 -8.66 -13.89 -4.54
C VAL A 148 -8.52 -15.31 -5.08
N TRP A 149 -7.59 -16.11 -4.53
CA TRP A 149 -7.41 -17.50 -4.94
C TRP A 149 -8.65 -18.36 -4.63
N ILE A 150 -9.21 -18.27 -3.43
CA ILE A 150 -10.45 -18.98 -3.07
C ILE A 150 -11.60 -18.57 -4.00
N THR A 151 -11.73 -17.29 -4.30
CA THR A 151 -12.76 -16.78 -5.22
C THR A 151 -12.58 -17.38 -6.61
N GLY A 152 -11.34 -17.49 -7.10
CA GLY A 152 -11.02 -18.14 -8.37
C GLY A 152 -11.46 -19.61 -8.43
N LEU A 153 -11.22 -20.37 -7.35
CA LEU A 153 -11.70 -21.75 -7.22
C LEU A 153 -13.24 -21.82 -7.20
N VAL A 154 -13.89 -20.94 -6.43
CA VAL A 154 -15.36 -20.90 -6.34
C VAL A 154 -15.96 -20.62 -7.72
N ILE A 155 -15.40 -19.69 -8.48
CA ILE A 155 -15.90 -19.40 -9.84
C ILE A 155 -15.76 -20.62 -10.76
N TYR A 156 -14.62 -21.33 -10.71
CA TYR A 156 -14.38 -22.53 -11.52
C TYR A 156 -15.38 -23.65 -11.24
N TYR A 157 -15.68 -23.90 -9.96
CA TYR A 157 -16.55 -25.03 -9.57
C TYR A 157 -18.04 -24.70 -9.55
N PHE A 158 -18.45 -23.45 -9.25
CA PHE A 158 -19.85 -23.09 -9.06
C PHE A 158 -20.48 -22.32 -10.21
N PHE A 159 -19.71 -21.53 -10.96
CA PHE A 159 -20.26 -20.65 -11.99
C PHE A 159 -19.95 -21.15 -13.38
N ASP A 160 -18.68 -21.17 -13.76
CA ASP A 160 -18.26 -21.55 -15.10
C ASP A 160 -16.78 -21.96 -15.12
N LYS A 161 -16.49 -23.13 -15.71
CA LYS A 161 -15.12 -23.65 -15.82
C LYS A 161 -14.22 -22.78 -16.71
N SER A 162 -14.79 -21.88 -17.50
CA SER A 162 -14.05 -20.95 -18.36
C SER A 162 -13.43 -19.77 -17.59
N PHE A 163 -13.88 -19.45 -16.37
CA PHE A 163 -13.54 -18.19 -15.69
C PHE A 163 -12.87 -18.36 -14.31
N GLY A 164 -12.19 -19.47 -14.06
CA GLY A 164 -11.44 -19.71 -12.83
C GLY A 164 -10.24 -20.63 -13.02
N GLU A 165 -9.51 -20.87 -11.93
CA GLU A 165 -8.39 -21.82 -11.89
C GLU A 165 -8.88 -23.14 -11.29
N GLU A 166 -8.53 -24.27 -11.91
CA GLU A 166 -8.81 -25.59 -11.35
C GLU A 166 -7.91 -25.85 -10.15
N PHE A 167 -8.42 -26.61 -9.16
CA PHE A 167 -7.57 -27.09 -8.09
C PHE A 167 -6.57 -28.12 -8.62
N ASP A 168 -5.31 -27.71 -8.77
CA ASP A 168 -4.22 -28.61 -9.14
C ASP A 168 -3.96 -29.60 -7.98
N SER A 169 -4.19 -30.90 -8.20
CA SER A 169 -3.95 -31.91 -7.16
C SER A 169 -2.47 -32.08 -6.81
N THR A 170 -1.54 -31.67 -7.67
CA THR A 170 -0.09 -31.83 -7.45
C THR A 170 0.49 -30.61 -6.73
N TYR A 171 0.11 -29.40 -7.16
CA TYR A 171 0.68 -28.14 -6.65
C TYR A 171 -0.28 -27.34 -5.75
N GLY A 172 -1.58 -27.64 -5.77
CA GLY A 172 -2.58 -26.97 -4.93
C GLY A 172 -2.39 -27.23 -3.43
N LEU A 173 -1.90 -28.41 -3.05
CA LEU A 173 -1.53 -28.70 -1.66
C LEU A 173 -0.33 -27.85 -1.20
N LEU A 174 0.67 -27.68 -2.06
CA LEU A 174 1.82 -26.80 -1.79
C LEU A 174 1.37 -25.33 -1.67
N GLN A 175 0.39 -24.92 -2.47
CA GLN A 175 -0.17 -23.57 -2.43
C GLN A 175 -0.93 -23.30 -1.12
N ILE A 176 -1.73 -24.26 -0.64
CA ILE A 176 -2.40 -24.18 0.66
C ILE A 176 -1.37 -24.09 1.79
N ASP A 177 -0.34 -24.95 1.76
CA ASP A 177 0.74 -24.94 2.76
C ASP A 177 1.47 -23.59 2.75
N GLY A 178 1.78 -23.04 1.58
CA GLY A 178 2.40 -21.74 1.43
C GLY A 178 1.56 -20.59 2.00
N PHE A 179 0.24 -20.60 1.76
CA PHE A 179 -0.66 -19.60 2.36
C PHE A 179 -0.76 -19.74 3.88
N LEU A 180 -0.83 -20.97 4.40
CA LEU A 180 -0.88 -21.23 5.82
C LEU A 180 0.42 -20.81 6.51
N PHE A 181 1.57 -21.14 5.91
CA PHE A 181 2.88 -20.72 6.39
C PHE A 181 3.02 -19.19 6.44
N LEU A 182 2.55 -18.48 5.40
CA LEU A 182 2.58 -17.02 5.34
C LEU A 182 1.71 -16.39 6.44
N MET A 183 0.49 -16.92 6.65
CA MET A 183 -0.41 -16.49 7.72
C MET A 183 0.17 -16.74 9.10
N ILE A 184 0.69 -17.95 9.36
CA ILE A 184 1.31 -18.32 10.64
C ILE A 184 2.54 -17.46 10.91
N GLY A 185 3.43 -17.29 9.93
CA GLY A 185 4.63 -16.47 10.08
C GLY A 185 4.31 -15.01 10.40
N THR A 186 3.29 -14.45 9.74
CA THR A 186 2.84 -13.07 10.01
C THR A 186 2.17 -12.93 11.38
N ALA A 187 1.37 -13.93 11.78
CA ALA A 187 0.73 -13.95 13.09
C ALA A 187 1.72 -14.15 14.24
N MET A 188 2.73 -14.99 14.06
CA MET A 188 3.84 -15.19 15.01
C MET A 188 4.67 -13.91 15.16
N TYR A 189 5.01 -13.25 14.05
CA TYR A 189 5.74 -11.99 14.08
C TYR A 189 4.97 -10.89 14.83
N ASN A 190 3.64 -10.87 14.71
CA ASN A 190 2.78 -9.91 15.40
C ASN A 190 2.43 -10.34 16.86
N GLY A 191 3.00 -11.43 17.37
CA GLY A 191 2.74 -11.93 18.72
C GLY A 191 1.29 -12.38 18.97
N LEU A 192 0.49 -12.57 17.91
CA LEU A 192 -0.93 -12.94 18.02
C LEU A 192 -1.12 -14.39 18.51
N MET A 193 -0.11 -15.25 18.31
CA MET A 193 -0.09 -16.61 18.84
C MET A 193 0.95 -16.72 19.97
N PRO A 194 0.53 -16.81 21.24
CA PRO A 194 1.46 -17.11 22.33
C PRO A 194 1.94 -18.56 22.17
N MET A 195 3.13 -18.75 21.61
CA MET A 195 3.80 -20.04 21.58
C MET A 195 4.54 -20.25 22.91
N PRO A 196 4.09 -21.18 23.78
CA PRO A 196 4.69 -21.40 25.11
C PRO A 196 6.14 -21.94 25.10
N TRP A 197 6.73 -22.16 23.92
CA TRP A 197 8.00 -22.87 23.69
C TRP A 197 9.18 -21.88 23.54
N PHE A 198 8.89 -20.62 23.20
CA PHE A 198 9.88 -19.55 23.06
C PHE A 198 9.55 -18.41 24.04
N SER A 199 9.73 -18.65 25.34
CA SER A 199 9.48 -17.67 26.41
C SER A 199 10.37 -16.42 26.38
N CYS A 200 11.34 -16.33 25.47
CA CYS A 200 12.38 -15.29 25.47
C CYS A 200 12.11 -14.12 24.50
N CYS A 201 11.18 -14.26 23.55
CA CYS A 201 10.90 -13.20 22.56
C CYS A 201 9.53 -12.54 22.81
N ARG A 202 9.25 -12.19 24.07
CA ARG A 202 8.12 -11.31 24.41
C ARG A 202 8.66 -9.88 24.51
N GLU A 203 8.76 -9.19 23.39
CA GLU A 203 9.00 -7.74 23.39
C GLU A 203 7.64 -7.01 23.24
N PRO A 204 7.38 -5.94 24.01
CA PRO A 204 6.03 -5.56 24.40
C PRO A 204 5.34 -4.72 23.33
N THR A 205 4.47 -5.34 22.53
CA THR A 205 3.53 -4.62 21.66
C THR A 205 2.54 -3.77 22.48
N GLU A 206 2.36 -4.07 23.78
CA GLU A 206 1.52 -3.26 24.68
C GLU A 206 2.10 -1.87 25.01
N GLU A 207 3.42 -1.67 24.98
CA GLU A 207 4.00 -0.33 25.26
C GLU A 207 3.84 0.65 24.10
N LEU A 208 3.78 0.17 22.85
CA LEU A 208 3.53 1.03 21.69
C LEU A 208 2.06 1.48 21.60
N MET A 209 1.12 0.66 22.08
CA MET A 209 -0.31 1.05 22.13
C MET A 209 -0.58 2.08 23.25
N THR A 210 0.12 1.99 24.39
CA THR A 210 -0.03 2.96 25.49
C THR A 210 0.66 4.29 25.17
N ILE A 211 1.80 4.28 24.48
CA ILE A 211 2.46 5.53 24.04
C ILE A 211 1.59 6.27 23.01
N GLN A 212 0.96 5.59 22.05
CA GLN A 212 0.08 6.25 21.06
C GLN A 212 -1.23 6.77 21.68
N ALA A 213 -1.76 6.12 22.71
CA ALA A 213 -2.93 6.61 23.44
C ALA A 213 -2.61 7.83 24.33
N ASN A 214 -1.39 7.90 24.87
CA ASN A 214 -0.96 9.01 25.72
C ASN A 214 -0.54 10.25 24.90
N ASP A 215 0.06 10.08 23.73
CA ASP A 215 0.46 11.19 22.84
C ASP A 215 -0.76 11.90 22.21
N GLY A 216 -1.88 11.18 22.02
CA GLY A 216 -3.14 11.75 21.56
C GLY A 216 -3.81 12.70 22.55
N ASN A 217 -3.41 12.65 23.83
CA ASN A 217 -4.01 13.43 24.92
C ASN A 217 -3.17 14.68 25.30
N ILE A 218 -1.96 14.84 24.74
CA ILE A 218 -1.04 15.95 25.09
C ILE A 218 -1.21 17.14 24.12
N GLN A 219 -1.87 16.95 22.99
CA GLN A 219 -1.97 18.00 21.97
C GLN A 219 -3.07 19.05 22.21
N GLU A 220 -3.88 18.92 23.27
CA GLU A 220 -4.83 19.96 23.70
C GLU A 220 -4.27 20.97 24.72
N ASP A 221 -3.20 20.67 25.48
CA ASP A 221 -2.69 21.60 26.51
C ASP A 221 -1.51 22.50 26.08
N THR A 222 -0.82 22.18 24.97
CA THR A 222 0.39 22.92 24.56
C THR A 222 0.12 24.28 23.90
N SER A 223 -1.15 24.66 23.68
CA SER A 223 -1.52 25.98 23.13
C SER A 223 -1.80 27.03 24.21
N ALA A 224 -2.00 26.64 25.47
CA ALA A 224 -2.27 27.58 26.57
C ALA A 224 -1.01 27.96 27.37
N GLU A 225 -0.02 27.08 27.46
CA GLU A 225 1.15 27.28 28.32
C GLU A 225 2.25 28.17 27.68
N ASN A 226 2.34 28.20 26.35
CA ASN A 226 3.34 29.01 25.62
C ASN A 226 3.07 30.53 25.63
N ALA A 227 1.87 30.96 26.02
CA ALA A 227 1.54 32.39 26.12
C ALA A 227 1.90 32.99 27.49
N THR A 228 1.98 32.19 28.55
CA THR A 228 2.24 32.68 29.91
C THR A 228 3.74 32.73 30.22
N GLU A 229 4.55 31.82 29.67
CA GLU A 229 5.98 31.76 29.96
C GLU A 229 6.77 32.91 29.30
N LYS A 230 6.37 33.36 28.10
CA LYS A 230 7.07 34.46 27.40
C LYS A 230 6.85 35.85 27.99
N THR A 231 5.84 36.06 28.82
CA THR A 231 5.56 37.37 29.46
C THR A 231 6.27 37.53 30.81
N GLY A 232 6.66 36.42 31.46
CA GLY A 232 7.32 36.45 32.78
C GLY A 232 8.82 36.77 32.76
N LEU A 233 9.52 36.46 31.68
CA LEU A 233 10.99 36.49 31.64
C LEU A 233 11.62 37.85 31.33
N ILE A 234 10.83 38.90 31.04
CA ILE A 234 11.36 40.26 30.76
C ILE A 234 11.36 41.17 32.01
N ARG A 235 10.79 40.77 33.15
CA ARG A 235 10.61 41.67 34.31
C ARG A 235 11.51 41.42 35.52
N GLY A 236 12.52 40.55 35.44
CA GLY A 236 13.11 39.93 36.63
C GLY A 236 14.62 40.04 36.87
N GLN A 237 15.36 41.00 36.31
CA GLN A 237 16.80 41.18 36.64
C GLN A 237 17.22 42.65 36.64
N ARG A 238 16.96 43.37 37.74
CA ARG A 238 17.80 44.51 38.18
C ARG A 238 17.71 44.68 39.69
N LYS A 239 18.69 44.13 40.42
CA LYS A 239 19.08 44.61 41.75
C LYS A 239 20.60 44.53 41.87
N GLU A 240 21.24 45.69 41.98
CA GLU A 240 22.65 45.84 42.34
C GLU A 240 22.84 45.64 43.85
N PRO A 241 24.06 45.30 44.32
CA PRO A 241 24.36 45.20 45.74
C PRO A 241 24.87 46.55 46.29
N ILE A 242 24.37 46.99 47.45
CA ILE A 242 24.98 48.09 48.24
C ILE A 242 25.11 47.67 49.71
N TYR A 243 26.32 47.92 50.22
CA TYR A 243 26.92 47.63 51.52
C TYR A 243 26.14 48.07 52.77
N SER A 244 26.18 47.22 53.81
CA SER A 244 26.77 47.45 55.16
C SER A 244 26.09 46.57 56.20
#